data_AF-T1A0E5-F1
#
_entry.id   AF-T1A0E5-F1
#
_cell.length_a   1.000
_cell.length_b   1.000
_cell.length_c   1.000
_cell.angle_alpha   90.00
_cell.angle_beta   90.00
_cell.angle_gamma   90.00
#
_symmetry.space_group_name_H-M   'P 1'
#
loop_
_entity.id
_entity.type
_entity.pdbx_description
1 polymer ?
#
loop_
_entity_poly.entity_id
_entity_poly.type
_entity_poly.pdbx_seq_one_letter_code
_entity_poly.pdbx_strand_id
1 'polypeptide(L)'
;MFAGGRARLPATLEDLAAAGLAGLALHEATGAPQWFDWALQLAESAETSHHDPNGALWFDSAADHDPLLLIRPMSFEDGALRSGVSLMIELCLRLGALTGDGRWDDRAGAALDSLAPARAA
;
A
#
# COMPACT_ATOMS: atom_id res chain seq x y z
N MET A 1 -22.00 0.21 4.97
CA MET A 1 -22.20 -0.23 6.36
C MET A 1 -21.40 -1.51 6.57
N PHE A 2 -20.20 -1.42 7.15
CA PHE A 2 -19.42 -2.60 7.52
C PHE A 2 -19.89 -3.07 8.90
N ALA A 3 -20.91 -3.93 8.91
CA ALA A 3 -21.43 -4.55 10.12
C ALA A 3 -20.86 -5.98 10.23
N GLY A 4 -19.88 -6.17 11.12
CA GLY A 4 -19.58 -7.44 11.79
C GLY A 4 -19.18 -8.67 10.96
N GLY A 5 -19.04 -8.58 9.65
CA GLY A 5 -18.56 -9.68 8.82
C GLY A 5 -17.04 -9.69 8.79
N ARG A 6 -16.40 -10.75 9.32
CA ARG A 6 -15.04 -11.11 8.89
C ARG A 6 -15.05 -11.11 7.37
N ALA A 7 -14.26 -10.24 6.74
CA ALA A 7 -14.11 -10.25 5.30
C ALA A 7 -13.72 -11.67 4.90
N ARG A 8 -14.56 -12.31 4.07
CA ARG A 8 -14.35 -13.71 3.65
C ARG A 8 -13.08 -13.87 2.80
N LEU A 9 -12.54 -12.75 2.30
CA LEU A 9 -11.24 -12.65 1.67
C LEU A 9 -10.41 -11.58 2.40
N PRO A 10 -9.10 -11.77 2.56
CA PRO A 10 -8.20 -10.70 3.00
C PRO A 10 -8.28 -9.52 2.03
N ALA A 11 -8.14 -8.32 2.56
CA ALA A 11 -8.12 -7.09 1.77
C ALA A 11 -6.97 -7.11 0.75
N THR A 12 -7.19 -6.54 -0.43
CA THR A 12 -6.12 -6.38 -1.42
C THR A 12 -5.19 -5.22 -1.04
N LEU A 13 -4.02 -5.17 -1.66
CA LEU A 13 -3.12 -4.02 -1.54
C LEU A 13 -3.83 -2.71 -1.92
N GLU A 14 -4.58 -2.74 -3.02
CA GLU A 14 -5.34 -1.59 -3.51
C GLU A 14 -6.36 -1.10 -2.47
N ASP A 15 -7.11 -2.02 -1.84
CA ASP A 15 -8.09 -1.67 -0.79
C ASP A 15 -7.41 -0.99 0.41
N LEU A 16 -6.28 -1.55 0.87
CA LEU A 16 -5.54 -1.02 2.00
C LEU A 16 -4.95 0.37 1.69
N ALA A 17 -4.31 0.51 0.53
CA ALA A 17 -3.67 1.75 0.12
C ALA A 17 -4.70 2.87 -0.16
N ALA A 18 -5.79 2.56 -0.87
CA ALA A 18 -6.87 3.51 -1.12
C ALA A 18 -7.55 3.97 0.17
N ALA A 19 -7.83 3.04 1.10
CA ALA A 19 -8.41 3.38 2.40
C ALA A 19 -7.45 4.21 3.26
N GLY A 20 -6.14 3.92 3.22
CA GLY A 20 -5.11 4.72 3.88
C GLY A 20 -5.08 6.16 3.37
N LEU A 21 -5.06 6.35 2.04
CA LEU A 21 -5.12 7.67 1.42
C LEU A 21 -6.41 8.43 1.77
N ALA A 22 -7.55 7.74 1.82
CA ALA A 22 -8.81 8.33 2.27
C ALA A 22 -8.75 8.75 3.75
N GLY A 23 -8.10 7.96 4.61
CA GLY A 23 -7.83 8.31 6.01
C GLY A 23 -6.99 9.59 6.13
N LEU A 24 -5.92 9.72 5.34
CA LEU A 24 -5.13 10.96 5.32
C LEU A 24 -5.95 12.16 4.84
N ALA A 25 -6.76 12.00 3.79
CA ALA A 25 -7.63 13.08 3.31
C ALA A 25 -8.67 13.50 4.37
N LEU A 26 -9.25 12.55 5.11
CA LEU A 26 -10.15 12.85 6.22
C LEU A 26 -9.43 13.56 7.37
N HIS A 27 -8.20 13.15 7.69
CA HIS A 27 -7.38 13.83 8.67
C HIS A 27 -7.12 15.29 8.27
N GLU A 28 -6.71 15.55 7.03
CA GLU A 28 -6.48 16.90 6.50
C GLU A 28 -7.75 17.76 6.51
N ALA A 29 -8.89 17.18 6.16
CA ALA A 29 -10.16 17.91 6.10
C ALA A 29 -10.77 18.21 7.48
N THR A 30 -10.51 17.36 8.48
CA THR A 30 -11.18 17.45 9.80
C THR A 30 -10.26 17.83 10.95
N GLY A 31 -8.94 17.72 10.77
CA GLY A 31 -7.93 17.82 11.83
C GLY A 31 -7.99 16.69 12.86
N ALA A 32 -8.82 15.66 12.66
CA ALA A 32 -9.05 14.64 13.66
C ALA A 32 -7.96 13.55 13.58
N PRO A 33 -7.19 13.32 14.66
CA PRO A 33 -5.99 12.46 14.62
C PRO A 33 -6.30 10.97 14.39
N GLN A 34 -7.51 10.51 14.75
CA GLN A 34 -7.88 9.11 14.58
C GLN A 34 -7.84 8.64 13.11
N TRP A 35 -8.05 9.55 12.16
CA TRP A 35 -7.99 9.23 10.73
C TRP A 35 -6.55 9.04 10.25
N PHE A 36 -5.62 9.80 10.84
CA PHE A 36 -4.20 9.61 10.61
C PHE A 36 -3.73 8.29 11.20
N ASP A 37 -4.10 8.00 12.45
CA ASP A 37 -3.73 6.74 13.11
C ASP A 37 -4.26 5.52 12.34
N TRP A 38 -5.48 5.63 11.80
CA TRP A 38 -6.07 4.59 10.96
C TRP A 38 -5.33 4.41 9.64
N ALA A 39 -4.96 5.50 8.96
CA ALA A 39 -4.17 5.45 7.75
C ALA A 39 -2.79 4.79 7.98
N LEU A 40 -2.13 5.12 9.10
CA LEU A 40 -0.87 4.51 9.49
C LEU A 40 -1.03 3.00 9.74
N GLN A 41 -2.08 2.58 10.46
CA GLN A 41 -2.35 1.15 10.69
C GLN A 41 -2.58 0.37 9.39
N LEU A 42 -3.26 0.96 8.41
CA LEU A 42 -3.48 0.34 7.10
C LEU A 42 -2.17 0.22 6.32
N ALA A 43 -1.33 1.26 6.34
CA ALA A 43 0.00 1.20 5.72
C ALA A 43 0.86 0.10 6.35
N GLU A 44 0.95 0.02 7.68
CA GLU A 44 1.69 -1.03 8.38
C GLU A 44 1.15 -2.44 8.08
N SER A 45 -0.16 -2.57 7.92
CA SER A 45 -0.80 -3.84 7.54
C SER A 45 -0.42 -4.26 6.11
N ALA A 46 -0.39 -3.29 5.18
CA ALA A 46 0.05 -3.50 3.81
C ALA A 46 1.55 -3.85 3.75
N GLU A 47 2.39 -3.16 4.53
CA GLU A 47 3.81 -3.47 4.68
C GLU A 47 4.04 -4.90 5.16
N THR A 48 3.30 -5.32 6.19
CA THR A 48 3.46 -6.65 6.78
C THR A 48 2.96 -7.75 5.85
N SER A 49 1.82 -7.54 5.19
CA SER A 49 1.11 -8.63 4.50
C SER A 49 1.40 -8.66 3.00
N HIS A 50 1.80 -7.54 2.39
CA HIS A 50 1.89 -7.41 0.93
C HIS A 50 3.31 -7.20 0.41
N HIS A 51 4.25 -6.74 1.24
CA HIS A 51 5.62 -6.49 0.78
C HIS A 51 6.30 -7.74 0.23
N ASP A 52 7.10 -7.56 -0.83
CA ASP A 52 7.97 -8.59 -1.37
C ASP A 52 9.27 -8.70 -0.56
N PRO A 53 9.54 -9.82 0.15
CA PRO A 53 10.79 -9.98 0.88
C PRO A 53 12.04 -10.02 -0.02
N ASN A 54 11.88 -10.27 -1.33
CA ASN A 54 12.99 -10.35 -2.29
C ASN A 54 13.09 -9.12 -3.20
N GLY A 55 12.18 -8.15 -3.07
CA GLY A 55 12.06 -6.99 -3.92
C GLY A 55 11.77 -5.72 -3.12
N ALA A 56 11.47 -4.62 -3.82
CA ALA A 56 11.07 -3.35 -3.22
C ALA A 56 9.57 -3.04 -3.42
N LEU A 57 8.85 -3.95 -4.08
CA LEU A 57 7.43 -3.77 -4.44
C LEU A 57 6.53 -4.56 -3.49
N TRP A 58 5.23 -4.38 -3.69
CA TRP A 58 4.17 -5.12 -3.01
C TRP A 58 3.39 -5.93 -4.02
N PHE A 59 2.81 -7.04 -3.59
CA PHE A 59 1.87 -7.78 -4.42
C PHE A 59 0.43 -7.52 -3.97
N ASP A 60 -0.52 -7.73 -4.87
CA ASP A 60 -1.93 -7.45 -4.61
C ASP A 60 -2.56 -8.38 -3.57
N SER A 61 -2.08 -9.62 -3.44
CA SER A 61 -2.58 -10.60 -2.45
C SER A 61 -1.73 -10.63 -1.17
N ALA A 62 -2.38 -10.80 -0.02
CA ALA A 62 -1.72 -10.94 1.28
C ALA A 62 -0.91 -12.25 1.39
N ALA A 63 0.16 -12.26 2.19
CA ALA A 63 1.06 -13.41 2.35
C ALA A 63 0.39 -14.68 2.90
N ASP A 64 -0.71 -14.54 3.64
CA ASP A 64 -1.46 -15.65 4.26
C ASP A 64 -2.58 -16.21 3.35
N HIS A 65 -2.55 -15.89 2.05
CA HIS A 65 -3.48 -16.46 1.10
C HIS A 65 -3.13 -17.93 0.80
N ASP A 66 -4.15 -18.78 0.85
CA ASP A 66 -4.20 -20.23 0.63
C ASP A 66 -2.96 -20.81 -0.09
N PRO A 67 -2.26 -21.83 0.47
CA PRO A 67 -1.06 -22.47 -0.13
C PRO A 67 -1.30 -23.10 -1.52
N LEU A 68 -2.51 -23.02 -2.06
CA LEU A 68 -2.90 -23.47 -3.40
C LEU A 68 -2.62 -22.45 -4.52
N LEU A 69 -2.25 -21.20 -4.22
CA LEU A 69 -1.86 -20.21 -5.23
C LEU A 69 -0.37 -20.33 -5.58
N LEU A 70 -0.07 -21.19 -6.55
CA LEU A 70 1.29 -21.39 -7.12
C LEU A 70 1.86 -20.13 -7.83
N ILE A 71 1.05 -19.08 -8.04
CA ILE A 71 1.45 -17.82 -8.68
C ILE A 71 0.77 -16.67 -7.92
N ARG A 72 1.57 -15.75 -7.37
CA ARG A 72 1.11 -14.49 -6.76
C ARG A 72 1.11 -13.42 -7.86
N PRO A 73 -0.04 -13.03 -8.42
CA PRO A 73 -0.05 -12.01 -9.47
C PRO A 73 0.46 -10.69 -8.92
N MET A 74 1.40 -10.08 -9.65
CA MET A 74 1.82 -8.70 -9.46
C MET A 74 1.28 -7.93 -10.66
N SER A 75 0.32 -7.03 -10.46
CA SER A 75 -0.21 -6.23 -11.56
C SER A 75 0.76 -5.09 -11.86
N PHE A 76 1.48 -5.21 -12.98
CA PHE A 76 2.40 -4.19 -13.50
C PHE A 76 1.73 -3.23 -14.51
N GLU A 77 0.49 -3.51 -14.93
CA GLU A 77 -0.20 -2.73 -15.94
C GLU A 77 -1.04 -1.61 -15.30
N ASP A 78 -0.68 -0.36 -15.59
CA ASP A 78 -1.45 0.84 -15.26
C ASP A 78 -2.58 1.05 -16.29
N GLY A 79 -3.46 0.05 -16.40
CA GLY A 79 -4.61 0.07 -17.29
C GLY A 79 -5.75 0.89 -16.70
N ALA A 80 -5.73 2.22 -16.82
CA ALA A 80 -6.80 3.18 -16.44
C ALA A 80 -7.33 3.14 -14.98
N LEU A 81 -6.98 2.12 -14.18
CA LEU A 81 -7.09 2.03 -12.74
C LEU A 81 -5.67 2.13 -12.16
N ARG A 82 -5.51 2.97 -11.14
CA ARG A 82 -4.25 3.08 -10.39
C ARG A 82 -3.89 1.70 -9.84
N SER A 83 -2.72 1.16 -10.19
CA SER A 83 -2.25 -0.09 -9.58
C SER A 83 -2.11 0.06 -8.06
N GLY A 84 -2.37 -1.02 -7.30
CA GLY A 84 -2.20 -1.03 -5.84
C GLY A 84 -0.81 -0.57 -5.39
N VAL A 85 0.22 -0.87 -6.19
CA VAL A 85 1.59 -0.38 -6.01
C VAL A 85 1.67 1.14 -6.09
N SER A 86 1.03 1.77 -7.08
CA SER A 86 1.05 3.23 -7.23
C SER A 86 0.36 3.94 -6.07
N LEU A 87 -0.77 3.38 -5.59
CA LEU A 87 -1.45 3.89 -4.40
C LEU A 87 -0.61 3.74 -3.14
N MET A 88 0.11 2.62 -3.00
CA MET A 88 0.98 2.38 -1.87
C MET A 88 2.19 3.33 -1.87
N ILE A 89 2.80 3.59 -3.03
CA ILE A 89 3.87 4.58 -3.18
C ILE A 89 3.37 5.97 -2.76
N GLU A 90 2.18 6.39 -3.22
CA GLU A 90 1.58 7.67 -2.83
C GLU A 90 1.35 7.73 -1.31
N LEU A 91 0.81 6.65 -0.71
CA LEU A 91 0.56 6.57 0.72
C LEU A 91 1.86 6.71 1.52
N CYS A 92 2.92 6.00 1.13
CA CYS A 92 4.25 6.10 1.75
C CYS A 92 4.78 7.53 1.69
N LEU A 93 4.78 8.17 0.52
CA LEU A 93 5.26 9.56 0.37
C LEU A 93 4.51 10.54 1.27
N ARG A 94 3.18 10.39 1.38
CA ARG A 94 2.37 11.27 2.24
C ARG A 94 2.62 11.00 3.72
N LEU A 95 2.81 9.74 4.13
CA LEU A 95 3.16 9.39 5.51
C LEU A 95 4.55 9.92 5.88
N GLY A 96 5.55 9.79 5.00
CA GLY A 96 6.89 10.36 5.19
C GLY A 96 6.84 11.86 5.41
N ALA A 97 6.11 12.57 4.54
CA ALA A 97 5.92 14.02 4.65
C ALA A 97 5.22 14.47 5.94
N LEU A 98 4.23 13.71 6.43
CA LEU A 98 3.45 14.07 7.63
C LEU A 98 4.15 13.69 8.94
N THR A 99 4.96 12.63 8.94
CA THR A 99 5.59 12.09 10.16
C THR A 99 7.05 12.50 10.33
N GLY A 100 7.76 12.77 9.23
CA GLY A 100 9.22 12.86 9.20
C GLY A 100 9.92 11.51 9.41
N ASP A 101 9.19 10.40 9.41
CA ASP A 101 9.74 9.06 9.52
C ASP A 101 10.26 8.60 8.15
N GLY A 102 11.58 8.76 7.96
CA GLY A 102 12.26 8.52 6.69
C GLY A 102 12.11 7.11 6.13
N ARG A 103 11.67 6.12 6.94
CA ARG A 103 11.39 4.76 6.44
C ARG A 103 10.36 4.76 5.31
N TRP A 104 9.40 5.68 5.35
CA TRP A 104 8.35 5.75 4.35
C TRP A 104 8.87 6.36 3.05
N ASP A 105 9.76 7.35 3.15
CA ASP A 105 10.44 7.94 2.00
C ASP A 105 11.39 6.93 1.35
N ASP A 106 12.18 6.22 2.15
CA ASP A 106 13.06 5.14 1.69
C ASP A 106 12.28 4.06 0.95
N ARG A 107 11.11 3.68 1.49
CA ARG A 107 10.27 2.66 0.89
C ARG A 107 9.67 3.11 -0.44
N ALA A 108 9.17 4.33 -0.53
CA ALA A 108 8.69 4.90 -1.78
C ALA A 108 9.81 5.02 -2.82
N GLY A 109 10.99 5.45 -2.41
CA GLY A 109 12.17 5.57 -3.27
C GLY A 109 12.60 4.23 -3.86
N ALA A 110 12.72 3.19 -3.03
CA ALA A 110 13.08 1.86 -3.49
C ALA A 110 12.06 1.27 -4.49
N ALA A 111 10.77 1.51 -4.26
CA ALA A 111 9.72 1.08 -5.18
C ALA A 111 9.79 1.82 -6.52
N LEU A 112 10.02 3.14 -6.49
CA LEU A 112 10.18 3.95 -7.70
C LEU A 112 11.42 3.55 -8.51
N ASP A 113 12.55 3.29 -7.84
CA ASP A 113 13.78 2.80 -8.49
C ASP A 113 13.56 1.43 -9.13
N SER A 114 12.78 0.54 -8.50
CA SER A 114 12.43 -0.76 -9.09
C SER A 114 11.51 -0.66 -10.30
N LEU A 115 10.73 0.42 -10.42
CA LEU A 115 9.83 0.67 -11.56
C LEU A 115 10.50 1.49 -12.66
N ALA A 116 11.61 2.16 -12.36
CA ALA A 116 12.36 2.93 -13.33
C ALA A 116 12.84 1.98 -14.45
N PRO A 117 12.61 2.33 -15.74
CA PRO A 117 13.16 1.54 -16.82
C PRO A 117 14.68 1.49 -16.67
N ALA A 118 15.27 0.30 -16.85
CA ALA A 118 16.73 0.14 -16.86
C ALA A 118 17.30 1.21 -17.80
N ARG A 119 18.03 2.18 -17.25
CA ARG A 119 18.63 3.25 -18.04
C ARG A 119 19.50 2.58 -19.09
N ALA A 120 19.06 2.63 -20.35
CA ALA A 120 19.87 2.20 -21.48
C ALA A 120 21.16 3.03 -21.44
N ALA A 121 22.26 2.34 -21.15
CA ALA A 121 23.61 2.87 -21.18
C ALA A 121 24.09 3.02 -22.63
#